data_AF-A0A3B8W211-F1
#
_entry.id   AF-A0A3B8W211-F1
#
_cell.length_a   1.000
_cell.length_b   1.000
_cell.length_c   1.000
_cell.angle_alpha   90.00
_cell.angle_beta   90.00
_cell.angle_gamma   90.00
#
_symmetry.space_group_name_H-M   'P 1'
#
loop_
_entity.id
_entity.type
_entity.pdbx_description
1 polymer ?
#
loop_
_entity_poly.entity_id
_entity_poly.type
_entity_poly.pdbx_seq_one_letter_code
_entity_poly.pdbx_strand_id
1 'polypeptide(L)' 'MNKKILFTVSGLIVAACAGWFFFNKYRVVVPPVDGSQSEVGWSAKSVTDTHLGKIKLTKAELQFQDSGLVGGSFEVD' A
#
# COMPACT_ATOMS: atom_id res chain seq x y z
N MET A 1 -4.38 -45.92 2.20
CA MET A 1 -4.94 -44.82 1.40
C MET A 1 -4.57 -45.03 -0.07
N ASN A 2 -5.50 -44.89 -1.01
CA ASN A 2 -5.22 -45.14 -2.44
C ASN A 2 -4.21 -44.09 -2.95
N LYS A 3 -3.16 -44.52 -3.67
CA LYS A 3 -2.11 -43.63 -4.20
C LYS A 3 -2.70 -42.48 -5.03
N LYS A 4 -3.79 -42.73 -5.76
CA LYS A 4 -4.51 -41.71 -6.54
C LYS A 4 -5.06 -40.60 -5.64
N ILE A 5 -5.68 -40.96 -4.52
CA ILE A 5 -6.25 -40.02 -3.54
C ILE A 5 -5.12 -39.20 -2.91
N LEU A 6 -4.00 -39.83 -2.54
CA LEU A 6 -2.84 -39.13 -2.00
C LEU A 6 -2.30 -38.08 -3.01
N PHE A 7 -2.16 -38.45 -4.28
CA PHE A 7 -1.72 -37.52 -5.32
C PHE A 7 -2.68 -36.35 -5.53
N THR A 8 -3.99 -36.61 -5.56
CA THR A 8 -5.00 -35.56 -5.71
C THR A 8 -4.98 -34.58 -4.53
N VAL A 9 -4.89 -35.10 -3.30
CA VAL A 9 -4.83 -34.26 -2.09
C VAL A 9 -3.54 -33.43 -2.06
N SER A 10 -2.39 -34.02 -2.37
CA SER A 10 -1.13 -33.28 -2.46
C SER A 10 -1.17 -32.18 -3.53
N GLY A 11 -1.76 -32.45 -4.69
CA GLY A 11 -1.94 -31.45 -5.75
C GLY A 11 -2.83 -30.28 -5.30
N LEU A 12 -3.93 -30.56 -4.60
CA LEU A 12 -4.82 -29.53 -4.04
C LEU A 12 -4.11 -28.65 -3.00
N ILE A 13 -3.28 -29.24 -2.14
CA ILE A 13 -2.52 -28.48 -1.14
C ILE A 13 -1.53 -27.53 -1.82
N VAL A 14 -0.80 -28.00 -2.83
CA VAL A 14 0.15 -27.16 -3.58
C VAL A 14 -0.58 -26.00 -4.27
N ALA A 15 -1.73 -26.27 -4.89
CA ALA A 15 -2.54 -25.23 -5.53
C ALA A 15 -3.06 -24.19 -4.52
N ALA A 16 -3.52 -24.64 -3.34
CA ALA A 16 -3.99 -23.76 -2.28
C ALA A 16 -2.86 -22.88 -1.71
N CYS A 17 -1.69 -23.46 -1.45
CA CYS A 17 -0.51 -22.74 -0.97
C CYS A 17 -0.02 -21.70 -2.00
N ALA A 18 0.02 -22.08 -3.28
CA ALA A 18 0.38 -21.15 -4.35
C ALA A 18 -0.62 -19.99 -4.44
N GLY A 19 -1.91 -20.27 -4.44
CA GLY A 19 -2.96 -19.24 -4.47
C GLY A 19 -2.85 -18.26 -3.30
N TRP A 20 -2.65 -18.79 -2.09
CA TRP A 20 -2.43 -17.95 -0.89
C TRP A 20 -1.18 -17.08 -1.00
N PHE A 21 -0.08 -17.63 -1.52
CA PHE A 21 1.17 -16.91 -1.70
C PHE A 21 1.00 -15.75 -2.69
N PHE A 22 0.41 -16.01 -3.87
CA PHE A 22 0.17 -14.98 -4.86
C PHE A 22 -0.80 -13.91 -4.36
N PHE A 23 -1.86 -14.32 -3.66
CA PHE A 23 -2.82 -13.37 -3.09
C PHE A 23 -2.14 -12.39 -2.11
N ASN A 24 -1.33 -12.89 -1.18
CA ASN A 24 -0.69 -12.01 -0.19
C ASN A 24 0.44 -11.17 -0.77
N LYS A 25 1.27 -11.73 -1.65
CA LYS A 25 2.43 -11.02 -2.22
C LYS A 25 2.02 -9.80 -3.06
N TYR A 26 0.91 -9.89 -3.79
CA TYR A 26 0.46 -8.81 -4.66
C TYR A 26 -0.63 -7.95 -4.05
N ARG A 27 -1.02 -8.22 -2.79
CA ARG A 27 -2.06 -7.45 -2.12
C ARG A 27 -1.58 -6.03 -1.84
N VAL A 28 -2.31 -5.08 -2.39
CA VAL A 28 -2.17 -3.67 -2.03
C VAL A 28 -3.14 -3.36 -0.90
N VAL A 29 -2.63 -2.74 0.17
CA VAL A 29 -3.39 -2.29 1.33
C VAL A 29 -3.46 -0.77 1.30
N VAL A 30 -4.68 -0.24 1.43
CA VAL A 30 -4.95 1.20 1.51
C VAL A 30 -5.43 1.54 2.92
N PRO A 31 -4.55 1.99 3.82
CA PRO A 31 -4.97 2.42 5.16
C PRO A 31 -5.75 3.73 5.09
N PRO A 32 -6.67 3.97 6.04
CA PRO A 32 -7.32 5.26 6.16
C PRO A 32 -6.30 6.34 6.54
N VAL A 33 -6.38 7.49 5.87
CA VAL A 33 -5.59 8.68 6.22
C VAL A 33 -6.50 9.68 6.91
N ASP A 34 -6.12 10.13 8.11
CA ASP A 34 -6.81 11.19 8.83
C ASP A 34 -6.31 12.56 8.35
N GLY A 35 -7.08 13.20 7.47
CA GLY A 35 -6.77 14.54 6.96
C GLY A 35 -6.76 15.63 8.01
N SER A 36 -7.38 15.43 9.19
CA SER A 36 -7.35 16.40 10.29
C SER A 36 -6.00 16.43 11.00
N GLN A 37 -5.26 15.32 10.95
CA GLN A 37 -3.95 15.14 11.57
C GLN A 37 -2.80 15.15 10.55
N SER A 38 -3.11 15.28 9.26
CA SER A 38 -2.14 15.16 8.17
C SER A 38 -1.96 16.49 7.43
N GLU A 39 -0.72 16.79 7.04
CA GLU A 39 -0.35 18.03 6.36
C GLU A 39 0.75 17.80 5.33
N VAL A 40 0.80 18.64 4.29
CA VAL A 40 1.89 18.70 3.33
C VAL A 40 2.71 19.96 3.60
N GLY A 41 3.95 19.77 4.04
CA GLY A 41 4.91 20.86 4.15
C GLY A 41 5.57 21.15 2.80
N TRP A 42 5.75 22.42 2.47
CA TRP A 42 6.54 22.85 1.32
C TRP A 42 7.63 23.83 1.72
N SER A 43 8.70 23.83 0.94
CA SER A 43 9.83 24.73 1.06
C SER A 43 10.18 25.25 -0.32
N ALA A 44 10.30 26.56 -0.46
CA ALA A 44 10.75 27.21 -1.67
C ALA A 44 11.87 28.19 -1.36
N LYS A 45 12.96 28.12 -2.13
CA LYS A 45 14.09 29.03 -2.00
C LYS A 45 14.01 30.12 -3.06
N SER A 46 14.07 31.38 -2.64
CA SER A 46 14.28 32.52 -3.52
C SER A 46 15.77 32.90 -3.55
N VAL A 47 16.13 33.90 -4.35
CA VAL A 47 17.52 34.38 -4.44
C VAL A 47 18.01 34.91 -3.09
N THR A 48 17.11 35.45 -2.26
CA THR A 48 17.44 36.15 -1.01
C THR A 48 16.96 35.44 0.25
N ASP A 49 16.04 34.48 0.15
CA ASP A 49 15.39 33.90 1.34
C ASP A 49 14.84 32.48 1.09
N THR A 50 14.33 31.84 2.15
CA THR A 50 13.61 30.56 2.09
C THR A 50 12.21 30.73 2.68
N HIS A 51 11.20 30.42 1.87
CA HIS A 51 9.80 30.39 2.27
C HIS A 51 9.41 28.97 2.65
N LEU A 52 8.70 28.83 3.77
CA LEU A 52 8.14 27.58 4.25
C LEU A 52 6.63 27.75 4.40
N GLY A 53 5.90 26.70 4.09
CA GLY A 53 4.45 26.68 4.30
C GLY A 53 3.94 25.27 4.53
N LYS A 54 2.68 25.20 4.95
CA LYS A 54 1.96 23.96 5.19
C LYS A 54 0.61 24.05 4.52
N ILE A 55 0.17 22.96 3.94
CA ILE A 55 -1.16 22.87 3.33
C ILE A 55 -1.91 21.69 3.93
N LYS A 56 -3.17 21.93 4.28
CA LYS A 56 -4.06 20.88 4.79
C LYS A 56 -4.50 19.98 3.64
N LEU A 57 -4.73 18.72 3.97
CA LEU A 57 -5.19 17.73 3.01
C LEU A 57 -6.72 17.62 3.06
N THR A 58 -7.34 17.67 1.89
CA THR A 58 -8.79 17.43 1.74
C THR A 58 -9.05 15.93 1.58
N LYS A 59 -8.18 15.24 0.82
CA LYS A 59 -8.15 13.78 0.73
C LYS A 59 -6.71 13.28 0.63
N ALA A 60 -6.47 12.06 1.08
CA ALA A 60 -5.21 11.38 0.89
C ALA A 60 -5.41 9.86 0.84
N GLU A 61 -4.63 9.21 0.00
CA GLU A 61 -4.58 7.77 -0.17
C GLU A 61 -3.11 7.34 -0.16
N LEU A 62 -2.79 6.32 0.61
CA LEU A 62 -1.49 5.66 0.60
C LEU A 62 -1.69 4.20 0.21
N GLN A 63 -0.84 3.67 -0.65
CA GLN A 63 -0.91 2.30 -1.12
C GLN A 63 0.35 1.57 -0.67
N PHE A 64 0.16 0.51 0.12
CA PHE A 64 1.25 -0.30 0.65
C PHE A 64 1.21 -1.73 0.09
N GLN A 65 2.38 -2.28 -0.23
CA GLN A 65 2.59 -3.68 -0.57
C GLN A 65 3.83 -4.18 0.18
N ASP A 66 3.73 -5.33 0.85
CA ASP A 66 4.82 -5.92 1.66
C ASP A 66 5.46 -4.90 2.65
N SER A 67 4.64 -4.04 3.25
CA SER A 67 5.05 -2.93 4.14
C SER A 67 5.82 -1.78 3.46
N GLY A 68 6.06 -1.86 2.16
CA GLY A 68 6.61 -0.78 1.34
C GLY A 68 5.52 0.13 0.81
N LEU A 69 5.77 1.44 0.79
CA LEU A 69 4.92 2.40 0.08
C LEU A 69 5.12 2.21 -1.44
N VAL A 70 4.07 1.80 -2.15
CA VAL A 70 4.11 1.57 -3.61
C VAL A 70 3.37 2.64 -4.40
N GLY A 71 2.56 3.46 -3.74
CA GLY A 71 1.81 4.52 -4.40
C GLY A 71 0.99 5.34 -3.41
N GLY A 72 0.25 6.29 -3.97
CA GLY A 72 -0.63 7.15 -3.21
C GLY A 72 -1.03 8.36 -4.02
N SER A 73 -2.03 9.08 -3.52
CA SER A 73 -2.45 10.37 -4.05
C SER A 73 -2.93 11.25 -2.92
N PHE A 74 -2.92 12.56 -3.13
CA PHE A 74 -3.52 13.49 -2.19
C PHE A 74 -4.15 14.65 -2.95
N GLU A 75 -5.19 15.21 -2.36
CA GLU A 75 -5.94 16.35 -2.85
C GLU A 75 -5.80 17.49 -1.84
N VAL A 76 -5.44 18.65 -2.35
CA VAL A 76 -5.23 19.90 -1.60
C VAL A 76 -6.20 20.92 -2.17
N ASP A 77 -6.86 21.68 -1.30
CA ASP A 77 -7.71 22.83 -1.66
C ASP A 77 -6.86 24.11 -1.78
#